data_AF-D1P8G9-F1
#
_entry.id   AF-D1P8G9-F1
#
_cell.length_a   1.000
_cell.length_b   1.000
_cell.length_c   1.000
_cell.angle_alpha   90.00
_cell.angle_beta   90.00
_cell.angle_gamma   90.00
#
_symmetry.space_group_name_H-M   'P 1'
#
loop_
_entity.id
_entity.type
_entity.pdbx_description
1 polymer ?
#
loop_
_entity_poly.entity_id
_entity_poly.type
_entity_poly.pdbx_seq_one_letter_code
_entity_poly.pdbx_strand_id
1 'polypeptide(L)' 'MKYQGMSRIDGTAISDIEHIRQSVRDILITPIGSRIIRRTYGSLLSELIDQ' A
#
# COMPACT_ATOMS: atom_id res chain seq x y z
N MET A 1 -18.76 2.53 13.11
CA MET A 1 -17.80 3.53 12.59
C MET A 1 -17.47 3.16 11.15
N LYS A 2 -17.52 4.11 10.22
CA LYS A 2 -17.11 3.91 8.82
C LYS A 2 -15.66 4.39 8.68
N TYR A 3 -14.74 3.53 8.28
CA TYR A 3 -13.36 3.95 8.07
C TYR A 3 -13.27 4.66 6.71
N GLN A 4 -12.83 5.92 6.68
CA GLN A 4 -12.70 6.71 5.46
C GLN A 4 -11.24 7.05 5.17
N GLY A 5 -10.89 7.01 3.90
CA GLY A 5 -9.59 7.44 3.40
C GLY A 5 -9.71 7.99 1.97
N MET A 6 -8.57 8.19 1.32
CA MET A 6 -8.47 8.79 -0.01
C MET A 6 -8.01 7.75 -1.03
N SER A 7 -8.68 7.71 -2.18
CA SER A 7 -8.25 6.94 -3.35
C SER A 7 -6.90 7.45 -3.87
N ARG A 8 -5.95 6.53 -4.05
CA ARG A 8 -4.66 6.85 -4.67
C ARG A 8 -4.77 7.24 -6.15
N ILE A 9 -5.87 6.87 -6.82
CA ILE A 9 -6.02 7.03 -8.28
C ILE A 9 -6.49 8.45 -8.63
N ASP A 10 -7.52 8.93 -7.93
CA ASP A 10 -8.25 10.15 -8.28
C ASP A 10 -8.48 11.10 -7.09
N GLY A 11 -8.02 10.73 -5.88
CA GLY A 11 -8.16 11.56 -4.68
C GLY A 11 -9.57 11.57 -4.07
N THR A 12 -10.50 10.77 -4.58
CA THR A 12 -11.87 10.70 -4.05
C THR A 12 -11.92 9.99 -2.69
N ALA A 13 -12.97 10.25 -1.91
CA ALA A 13 -13.17 9.59 -0.64
C ALA A 13 -13.61 8.13 -0.85
N ILE A 14 -12.87 7.18 -0.26
CA ILE A 14 -13.19 5.76 -0.25
C ILE A 14 -13.34 5.25 1.19
N SER A 15 -13.98 4.10 1.36
CA SER A 15 -14.22 3.55 2.70
C SER A 15 -14.01 2.05 2.81
N ASP A 16 -13.78 1.61 4.04
CA ASP A 16 -13.79 0.23 4.48
C ASP A 16 -12.99 -0.70 3.54
N ILE A 17 -13.65 -1.57 2.78
CA ILE A 17 -13.02 -2.57 1.93
C ILE A 17 -12.15 -1.95 0.83
N GLU A 18 -12.57 -0.85 0.22
CA GLU A 18 -11.79 -0.20 -0.85
C GLU A 18 -10.50 0.37 -0.28
N HIS A 19 -10.56 0.97 0.92
CA HIS A 19 -9.37 1.46 1.58
C HIS A 19 -8.41 0.33 1.97
N ILE A 20 -8.95 -0.80 2.46
CA ILE A 20 -8.15 -1.98 2.79
C ILE A 20 -7.45 -2.52 1.53
N ARG A 21 -8.18 -2.66 0.42
CA ARG A 21 -7.64 -3.19 -0.85
C ARG A 21 -6.47 -2.35 -1.36
N GLN A 22 -6.61 -1.02 -1.40
CA GLN A 22 -5.49 -0.18 -1.83
C GLN A 22 -4.31 -0.23 -0.86
N SER A 23 -4.57 -0.36 0.45
CA SER A 23 -3.51 -0.43 1.46
C SER A 23 -2.72 -1.73 1.38
N VAL A 24 -3.41 -2.87 1.21
CA VAL A 24 -2.75 -4.17 0.98
C VAL A 24 -1.93 -4.11 -0.29
N ARG A 25 -2.47 -3.56 -1.39
CA ARG A 25 -1.73 -3.38 -2.63
C ARG A 25 -0.48 -2.52 -2.41
N ASP A 26 -0.59 -1.38 -1.73
CA ASP A 26 0.54 -0.48 -1.44
C ASP A 26 1.65 -1.20 -0.68
N ILE A 27 1.32 -1.98 0.35
CA ILE A 27 2.28 -2.75 1.14
C ILE A 27 2.99 -3.78 0.26
N LEU A 28 2.24 -4.57 -0.51
CA LEU A 28 2.80 -5.67 -1.29
C LEU A 28 3.70 -5.19 -2.42
N ILE A 29 3.36 -4.09 -3.10
CA ILE A 29 4.13 -3.61 -4.26
C ILE A 29 5.23 -2.61 -3.89
N THR A 30 5.31 -2.16 -2.64
CA THR A 30 6.38 -1.26 -2.18
C THR A 30 7.57 -2.11 -1.73
N PRO A 31 8.76 -2.02 -2.37
CA PRO A 31 9.94 -2.73 -1.89
C PRO A 31 10.39 -2.18 -0.53
N ILE A 32 10.84 -3.06 0.36
CA ILE A 32 11.49 -2.65 1.62
C ILE A 32 12.66 -1.70 1.32
N GLY A 33 12.84 -0.68 2.16
CA GLY A 33 13.89 0.32 2.02
C GLY A 33 13.55 1.49 1.08
N SER A 34 12.54 1.37 0.21
CA SER A 34 12.19 2.42 -0.76
C SER A 34 11.57 3.67 -0.12
N ARG A 35 10.80 3.53 0.96
CA ARG A 35 10.11 4.66 1.61
C ARG A 35 11.06 5.47 2.52
N ILE A 36 11.12 6.78 2.31
CA ILE A 36 11.92 7.71 3.10
C ILE A 36 11.44 7.72 4.56
N ILE A 37 12.37 7.70 5.53
CA ILE A 37 12.12 7.71 6.99
C ILE A 37 11.29 6.50 7.50
N ARG A 38 10.91 5.55 6.62
CA ARG A 38 10.19 4.32 6.94
C ARG A 38 10.79 3.12 6.19
N ARG A 39 12.08 2.88 6.41
CA ARG A 39 12.84 1.87 5.66
C ARG A 39 12.32 0.44 5.83
N THR A 40 11.61 0.15 6.92
CA THR A 40 11.01 -1.18 7.19
C THR A 40 9.62 -1.37 6.55
N TYR A 41 9.06 -0.34 5.91
CA TYR A 41 7.76 -0.43 5.26
C TYR A 41 7.88 -1.09 3.87
N GLY A 42 6.97 -2.01 3.55
CA GLY A 42 6.88 -2.67 2.25
C GLY A 42 6.94 -4.18 2.36
N SER A 43 7.33 -4.84 1.27
CA SER A 43 7.51 -6.28 1.18
C SER A 43 8.82 -6.66 0.48
N LEU A 44 9.23 -7.92 0.63
CA LEU A 44 10.34 -8.53 -0.10
C LEU A 44 9.89 -9.13 -1.44
N LEU A 45 8.62 -8.97 -1.84
CA LEU A 45 8.09 -9.63 -3.03
C LEU A 45 8.88 -9.26 -4.30
N SER A 46 9.37 -8.03 -4.42
CA SER A 46 10.18 -7.62 -5.57
C SER A 46 11.49 -8.38 -5.69
N GLU A 47 12.07 -8.85 -4.58
CA GLU A 47 13.31 -9.63 -4.57
C GLU A 47 13.08 -11.11 -4.89
N LEU A 48 11.84 -11.58 -4.79
CA LEU A 48 11.43 -12.96 -5.04
C LEU A 48 10.93 -13.18 -6.48
N ILE A 49 10.73 -12.11 -7.25
CA ILE A 49 10.32 -12.20 -8.66
C ILE A 49 11.52 -12.71 -9.47
N ASP A 50 11.26 -13.69 -10.35
CA ASP A 50 12.24 -14.28 -11.28
C ASP A 50 13.44 -14.99 -10.62
N GLN A 51 13.28 -15.49 -9.38
CA GLN A 51 14.17 -16.49 -8.76
C GLN A 51 13.93 -17.90 -9.34
#